data_AF-A0A1G5HUE0-F1
#
_entry.id   AF-A0A1G5HUE0-F1
#
_cell.length_a   1.000
_cell.length_b   1.000
_cell.length_c   1.000
_cell.angle_alpha   90.00
_cell.angle_beta   90.00
_cell.angle_gamma   90.00
#
_symmetry.space_group_name_H-M   'P 1'
#
loop_
_entity.id
_entity.type
_entity.pdbx_description
1 polymer ?
#
loop_
_entity_poly.entity_id
_entity_poly.type
_entity_poly.pdbx_seq_one_letter_code
_entity_poly.pdbx_strand_id
1 'polypeptide(L)'
;MDKCLYQWFESNPYKEVTKYYSIELKTQQPMTLLLKSMIPPLFFDGINQTHFLRIDSTDRISLYLICNGEKDMDWMLEDIKYEASMNSEALQLWLYAGKEEACFNFCINDFKAIYSIIKIALQNEICVYYLMDQKEHYCYLGYQQLQINDNIKKQILNDVYIRLKSVGIL
;
A
#
# COMPACT_ATOMS: atom_id res chain seq x y z
N MET A 1 -8.99 -14.53 5.90
CA MET A 1 -8.53 -13.17 5.51
C MET A 1 -7.39 -12.81 6.43
N ASP A 2 -6.16 -12.89 5.92
CA ASP A 2 -4.96 -12.57 6.69
C ASP A 2 -4.86 -11.06 6.93
N LYS A 3 -4.48 -10.68 8.15
CA LYS A 3 -4.41 -9.28 8.60
C LYS A 3 -3.26 -8.56 7.89
N CYS A 4 -3.56 -7.46 7.20
CA CYS A 4 -2.57 -6.52 6.67
C CYS A 4 -1.72 -5.98 7.83
N LEU A 5 -0.39 -6.18 7.81
CA LEU A 5 0.53 -5.60 8.80
C LEU A 5 1.06 -4.29 8.26
N TYR A 6 0.79 -3.24 9.02
CA TYR A 6 1.45 -1.97 8.89
C TYR A 6 2.90 -2.10 9.40
N GLN A 7 3.91 -1.90 8.55
CA GLN A 7 5.31 -1.82 8.97
C GLN A 7 5.86 -0.40 8.81
N TRP A 8 6.06 0.27 9.95
CA TRP A 8 6.79 1.52 10.07
C TRP A 8 8.28 1.23 10.07
N PHE A 9 8.98 1.52 8.97
CA PHE A 9 10.44 1.49 8.94
C PHE A 9 11.00 2.77 9.54
N GLU A 10 10.99 2.84 10.87
CA GLU A 10 11.79 3.80 11.61
C GLU A 10 13.25 3.42 11.35
N SER A 11 13.99 4.33 10.70
CA SER A 11 15.46 4.38 10.61
C SER A 11 16.16 3.10 11.10
N ASN A 12 16.34 2.16 10.18
CA ASN A 12 17.15 0.97 10.42
C ASN A 12 18.54 1.42 10.93
N PRO A 13 19.07 0.91 12.06
CA PRO A 13 20.39 1.28 12.58
C PRO A 13 21.57 0.96 11.65
N TYR A 14 21.32 0.36 10.48
CA TYR A 14 22.25 0.30 9.36
C TYR A 14 22.38 1.67 8.68
N LYS A 15 22.99 2.60 9.41
CA LYS A 15 23.69 3.77 8.88
C LYS A 15 24.73 3.26 7.87
N GLU A 16 24.39 3.31 6.58
CA GLU A 16 25.29 3.44 5.41
C GLU A 16 24.70 2.87 4.11
N VAL A 17 23.61 2.10 4.18
CA VAL A 17 22.87 1.62 2.98
C VAL A 17 21.88 2.69 2.46
N THR A 18 21.97 3.90 2.99
CA THR A 18 21.00 5.00 2.97
C THR A 18 20.99 5.87 1.71
N LYS A 19 21.61 5.45 0.60
CA LYS A 19 21.59 6.25 -0.65
C LYS A 19 21.17 5.53 -1.92
N TYR A 20 21.09 4.20 -1.95
CA TYR A 20 20.77 3.46 -3.18
C TYR A 20 19.31 2.94 -3.29
N TYR A 21 18.54 2.94 -2.19
CA TYR A 21 17.27 2.18 -2.13
C TYR A 21 15.99 3.00 -2.33
N SER A 22 16.12 4.25 -2.78
CA SER A 22 14.99 5.10 -3.21
C SER A 22 14.91 5.16 -4.74
N ILE A 23 15.08 4.03 -5.41
CA ILE A 23 14.48 3.89 -6.74
C ILE A 23 12.98 3.93 -6.46
N GLU A 24 12.35 5.10 -6.61
CA GLU A 24 10.90 5.17 -6.66
C GLU A 24 10.52 4.23 -7.80
N LEU A 25 9.90 3.08 -7.51
CA LEU A 25 9.68 2.03 -8.51
C LEU A 25 8.94 2.56 -9.76
N LYS A 26 8.22 3.67 -9.64
CA LYS A 26 7.65 4.45 -10.77
C LYS A 26 8.68 4.93 -11.81
N THR A 27 9.97 5.05 -11.49
CA THR A 27 11.02 5.41 -12.46
C THR A 27 11.46 4.22 -13.29
N GLN A 28 11.12 2.99 -12.87
CA GLN A 28 11.36 1.79 -13.64
C GLN A 28 10.27 1.63 -14.69
N GLN A 29 10.62 1.03 -15.83
CA GLN A 29 9.62 0.71 -16.84
C GLN A 29 8.69 -0.40 -16.33
N PRO A 30 7.40 -0.42 -16.71
CA PRO A 30 6.56 -1.57 -16.48
C PRO A 30 7.21 -2.85 -17.04
N MET A 31 6.95 -3.98 -16.39
CA MET A 31 7.57 -5.28 -16.66
C MET A 31 9.08 -5.33 -16.42
N THR A 32 9.63 -4.41 -15.63
CA THR A 32 11.03 -4.52 -15.18
C THR A 32 11.19 -5.71 -14.24
N LEU A 33 12.17 -6.57 -14.51
CA LEU A 33 12.57 -7.65 -13.61
C LEU A 33 13.38 -7.06 -12.45
N LEU A 34 12.92 -7.28 -11.21
CA LEU A 34 13.54 -6.77 -10.00
C LEU A 34 13.93 -7.91 -9.06
N LEU A 35 15.05 -7.73 -8.37
CA LEU A 35 15.40 -8.56 -7.22
C LEU A 35 14.44 -8.26 -6.07
N LYS A 36 13.84 -9.31 -5.49
CA LYS A 36 12.91 -9.19 -4.36
C LYS A 36 13.55 -8.47 -3.15
N SER A 37 14.86 -8.64 -2.95
CA SER A 37 15.65 -7.96 -1.92
C SER A 37 15.74 -6.44 -2.08
N MET A 38 15.40 -5.89 -3.26
CA MET A 38 15.35 -4.45 -3.51
C MET A 38 14.02 -3.82 -3.06
N ILE A 39 13.03 -4.63 -2.67
CA ILE A 39 11.68 -4.19 -2.32
C ILE A 39 11.36 -4.60 -0.87
N PRO A 40 11.78 -3.83 0.14
CA PRO A 40 11.39 -4.10 1.53
C PRO A 40 9.86 -4.04 1.67
N PRO A 41 9.18 -5.00 2.36
CA PRO A 41 9.69 -6.05 3.24
C PRO A 41 9.86 -7.43 2.59
N LEU A 42 9.91 -7.55 1.26
CA LEU A 42 9.96 -8.82 0.51
C LEU A 42 11.28 -9.62 0.67
N PHE A 43 11.92 -9.55 1.83
CA PHE A 43 12.83 -10.59 2.28
C PHE A 43 11.99 -11.86 2.48
N PHE A 44 11.83 -12.62 1.40
CA PHE A 44 10.95 -13.77 1.35
C PHE A 44 11.53 -14.92 2.15
N ASP A 45 11.07 -15.02 3.39
CA ASP A 45 10.73 -16.27 4.06
C ASP A 45 9.58 -15.97 5.04
N GLY A 46 8.38 -16.54 4.79
CA GLY A 46 7.29 -16.57 5.79
C GLY A 46 6.22 -15.46 5.76
N ILE A 47 6.12 -14.65 4.69
CA ILE A 47 5.06 -13.63 4.58
C ILE A 47 3.80 -14.26 3.96
N ASN A 48 2.74 -14.47 4.76
CA ASN A 48 1.41 -14.90 4.30
C ASN A 48 0.54 -13.76 3.74
N GLN A 49 1.11 -12.59 3.46
CA GLN A 49 0.37 -11.41 3.03
C GLN A 49 0.46 -11.23 1.52
N THR A 50 -0.68 -10.95 0.89
CA THR A 50 -0.77 -10.70 -0.55
C THR A 50 -0.69 -9.21 -0.89
N HIS A 51 -0.67 -8.32 0.09
CA HIS A 51 -0.63 -6.87 -0.11
C HIS A 51 -0.08 -6.13 1.12
N PHE A 52 0.59 -5.00 0.90
CA PHE A 52 1.15 -4.13 1.94
C PHE A 52 1.23 -2.68 1.47
N LEU A 53 1.48 -1.75 2.39
CA LEU A 53 1.66 -0.33 2.08
C LEU A 53 3.02 0.18 2.56
N ARG A 54 3.55 1.21 1.89
CA ARG A 54 4.82 1.84 2.25
C ARG A 54 4.71 3.36 2.14
N ILE A 55 5.30 4.06 3.11
CA ILE A 55 5.60 5.49 3.03
C ILE A 55 7.04 5.62 2.54
N ASP A 56 7.27 6.35 1.45
CA ASP A 56 8.61 6.60 0.93
C ASP A 56 9.30 7.79 1.61
N SER A 57 10.55 8.07 1.23
CA SER A 57 11.33 9.18 1.79
C SER A 57 10.76 10.57 1.47
N THR A 58 9.81 10.66 0.54
CA THR A 58 9.08 11.89 0.19
C THR A 58 7.73 11.96 0.89
N ASP A 59 7.47 11.06 1.85
CA ASP A 59 6.25 11.00 2.65
C ASP A 59 5.00 10.68 1.81
N ARG A 60 5.20 10.03 0.65
CA ARG A 60 4.13 9.51 -0.20
C ARG A 60 3.86 8.05 0.13
N ILE A 61 2.58 7.70 0.18
CA ILE A 61 2.08 6.34 0.32
C ILE A 61 1.96 5.69 -1.05
N SER A 62 2.48 4.47 -1.10
CA SER A 62 2.30 3.53 -2.20
C SER A 62 1.70 2.22 -1.69
N LEU A 63 0.84 1.61 -2.50
CA LEU A 63 0.22 0.33 -2.23
C LEU A 63 0.93 -0.75 -3.05
N TYR A 64 1.12 -1.92 -2.46
CA TYR A 64 1.80 -3.04 -3.09
C TYR A 64 0.90 -4.27 -3.05
N LEU A 65 0.79 -4.94 -4.19
CA LEU A 65 0.06 -6.19 -4.38
C LEU A 65 1.06 -7.25 -4.85
N ILE A 66 1.10 -8.40 -4.18
CA ILE A 66 1.91 -9.55 -4.59
C ILE A 66 1.02 -10.46 -5.44
N CYS A 67 1.36 -10.60 -6.71
CA CYS A 67 0.55 -11.30 -7.71
C CYS A 67 1.10 -12.69 -8.00
N ASN A 68 0.21 -13.68 -8.02
CA ASN A 68 0.46 -15.08 -8.32
C ASN A 68 0.36 -15.38 -9.82
N GLY A 69 1.23 -14.75 -10.62
CA GLY A 69 1.32 -14.98 -12.06
C GLY A 69 0.00 -14.71 -12.78
N GLU A 70 -0.39 -15.62 -13.67
CA GLU A 70 -1.58 -15.49 -14.54
C GLU A 70 -2.91 -15.39 -13.79
N LYS A 71 -2.98 -15.87 -12.53
CA LYS A 71 -4.22 -15.83 -11.74
C LYS A 71 -4.66 -14.41 -11.41
N ASP A 72 -3.69 -13.53 -11.21
CA ASP A 72 -3.88 -12.17 -10.70
C ASP A 72 -3.63 -11.12 -11.81
N MET A 73 -3.80 -11.53 -13.08
CA MET A 73 -3.54 -10.69 -14.25
C MET A 73 -4.47 -9.48 -14.36
N ASP A 74 -5.68 -9.57 -13.81
CA ASP A 74 -6.67 -8.48 -13.88
C ASP A 74 -6.12 -7.19 -13.25
N TRP A 75 -5.29 -7.29 -12.20
CA TRP A 75 -4.57 -6.15 -11.60
C TRP A 75 -3.67 -5.38 -12.58
N MET A 76 -3.19 -6.04 -13.63
CA MET A 76 -2.29 -5.44 -14.62
C MET A 76 -3.01 -4.97 -15.87
N LEU A 77 -4.10 -5.66 -16.23
CA LEU A 77 -4.82 -5.44 -17.49
C LEU A 77 -6.02 -4.51 -17.35
N GLU A 78 -6.57 -4.39 -16.14
CA GLU A 78 -7.77 -3.60 -15.89
C GLU A 78 -7.50 -2.34 -15.08
N ASP A 79 -8.36 -1.34 -15.29
CA ASP A 79 -8.34 -0.10 -14.51
C ASP A 79 -8.70 -0.40 -13.04
N ILE A 80 -7.83 0.03 -12.13
CA ILE A 80 -8.08 -0.12 -10.69
C ILE A 80 -9.19 0.84 -10.26
N LYS A 81 -10.24 0.27 -9.68
CA LYS A 81 -11.27 1.01 -8.92
C LYS A 81 -11.00 0.89 -7.43
N TYR A 82 -11.58 1.79 -6.66
CA TYR A 82 -11.40 1.78 -5.21
C TYR A 82 -12.62 2.31 -4.47
N GLU A 83 -12.81 1.80 -3.25
CA GLU A 83 -13.83 2.24 -2.32
C GLU A 83 -13.25 2.33 -0.91
N ALA A 84 -13.74 3.29 -0.12
CA ALA A 84 -13.35 3.43 1.29
C ALA A 84 -14.60 3.28 2.17
N SER A 85 -14.49 2.40 3.18
CA SER A 85 -15.53 2.22 4.19
C SER A 85 -14.91 2.24 5.59
N MET A 86 -15.68 2.63 6.59
CA MET A 86 -15.21 2.68 7.97
C MET A 86 -16.20 1.97 8.88
N ASN A 87 -15.67 1.20 9.82
CA ASN A 87 -16.43 0.65 10.94
C ASN A 87 -15.84 1.17 12.27
N SER A 88 -16.34 0.63 13.40
CA SER A 88 -15.93 1.06 14.74
C SER A 88 -14.47 0.77 15.10
N GLU A 89 -13.77 -0.06 14.31
CA GLU A 89 -12.42 -0.57 14.63
C GLU A 89 -11.40 -0.26 13.52
N ALA A 90 -11.85 -0.13 12.27
CA ALA A 90 -10.95 0.03 11.13
C ALA A 90 -11.55 0.89 10.01
N LEU A 91 -10.68 1.61 9.32
CA LEU A 91 -10.91 2.06 7.95
C LEU A 91 -10.49 0.94 7.01
N GLN A 92 -11.31 0.63 6.02
CA GLN A 92 -11.05 -0.35 4.97
C GLN A 92 -10.97 0.38 3.63
N LEU A 93 -9.82 0.28 2.97
CA LEU A 93 -9.65 0.72 1.59
C LEU A 93 -9.65 -0.52 0.69
N TRP A 94 -10.67 -0.62 -0.13
CA TRP A 94 -10.82 -1.68 -1.11
C TRP A 94 -10.31 -1.22 -2.46
N LEU A 95 -9.54 -2.08 -3.13
CA LEU A 95 -9.18 -1.97 -4.53
C LEU A 95 -9.84 -3.10 -5.30
N TYR A 96 -10.27 -2.82 -6.52
CA TYR A 96 -10.91 -3.77 -7.42
C TYR A 96 -10.31 -3.67 -8.82
N ALA A 97 -10.05 -4.82 -9.44
CA ALA A 97 -9.64 -4.92 -10.84
C ALA A 97 -10.22 -6.23 -11.41
N GLY A 98 -11.12 -6.14 -12.40
CA GLY A 98 -11.83 -7.31 -12.90
C GLY A 98 -12.60 -8.06 -11.82
N LYS A 99 -12.23 -9.32 -11.62
CA LYS A 99 -12.78 -10.18 -10.56
C LYS A 99 -11.97 -10.16 -9.26
N GLU A 100 -10.83 -9.46 -9.24
CA GLU A 100 -9.89 -9.44 -8.13
C GLU A 100 -10.19 -8.28 -7.17
N GLU A 101 -9.98 -8.53 -5.88
CA GLU A 101 -10.14 -7.54 -4.82
C GLU A 101 -9.00 -7.59 -3.80
N ALA A 102 -8.62 -6.43 -3.28
CA ALA A 102 -7.65 -6.29 -2.20
C ALA A 102 -8.16 -5.29 -1.15
N CYS A 103 -8.02 -5.63 0.13
CA CYS A 103 -8.54 -4.82 1.23
C CYS A 103 -7.43 -4.41 2.20
N PHE A 104 -7.11 -3.12 2.22
CA PHE A 104 -6.19 -2.55 3.19
C PHE A 104 -6.98 -2.12 4.43
N ASN A 105 -6.71 -2.80 5.55
CA ASN A 105 -7.35 -2.54 6.84
C ASN A 105 -6.45 -1.69 7.73
N PHE A 106 -6.93 -0.52 8.14
CA PHE A 106 -6.22 0.41 9.00
C PHE A 106 -6.92 0.50 10.35
N CYS A 107 -6.27 -0.02 11.39
CA CYS A 107 -6.81 0.04 12.75
C CYS A 107 -6.83 1.49 13.26
N ILE A 108 -7.99 2.04 13.52
CA ILE A 108 -8.14 3.45 13.93
C ILE A 108 -7.74 3.70 15.39
N ASN A 109 -7.42 2.64 16.14
CA ASN A 109 -6.86 2.75 17.49
C ASN A 109 -5.32 2.78 17.48
N ASP A 110 -4.69 2.66 16.31
CA ASP A 110 -3.23 2.76 16.14
C ASP A 110 -2.88 4.12 15.53
N PHE A 111 -2.11 4.92 16.26
CA PHE A 111 -1.66 6.25 15.81
C PHE A 111 -0.90 6.19 14.48
N LYS A 112 -0.12 5.13 14.25
CA LYS A 112 0.65 4.97 13.02
C LYS A 112 -0.26 4.64 11.82
N ALA A 113 -1.31 3.86 12.05
CA ALA A 113 -2.33 3.61 11.04
C ALA A 113 -3.15 4.88 10.73
N ILE A 114 -3.54 5.65 11.76
CA ILE A 114 -4.20 6.96 11.59
C ILE A 114 -3.34 7.91 10.75
N TYR A 115 -2.05 8.01 11.05
CA TYR A 115 -1.13 8.85 10.28
C TYR A 115 -1.12 8.47 8.79
N SER A 116 -1.10 7.17 8.49
CA SER A 116 -1.11 6.66 7.12
C SER A 116 -2.41 6.93 6.39
N ILE A 117 -3.55 6.79 7.08
CA ILE A 117 -4.86 7.15 6.55
C ILE A 117 -4.89 8.63 6.15
N ILE A 118 -4.39 9.51 7.02
CA ILE A 118 -4.33 10.95 6.76
C ILE A 118 -3.45 11.23 5.54
N LYS A 119 -2.30 10.56 5.42
CA LYS A 119 -1.42 10.70 4.24
C LYS A 119 -2.09 10.26 2.94
N ILE A 120 -2.83 9.16 2.95
CA ILE A 120 -3.68 8.74 1.82
C ILE A 120 -4.63 9.87 1.43
N ALA A 121 -5.35 10.44 2.39
CA ALA A 121 -6.31 11.52 2.11
C ALA A 121 -5.67 12.84 1.67
N LEU A 122 -4.39 13.07 1.97
CA LEU A 122 -3.65 14.27 1.53
C LEU A 122 -3.05 14.12 0.12
N GLN A 123 -2.99 12.91 -0.42
CA GLN A 123 -2.44 12.65 -1.75
C GLN A 123 -3.48 12.78 -2.85
N ASN A 124 -3.13 13.45 -3.95
CA ASN A 124 -3.96 13.47 -5.16
C ASN A 124 -3.87 12.18 -5.96
N GLU A 125 -2.74 11.50 -5.86
CA GLU A 125 -2.42 10.26 -6.57
C GLU A 125 -1.79 9.24 -5.61
N ILE A 126 -2.13 7.97 -5.80
CA ILE A 126 -1.49 6.83 -5.15
C ILE A 126 -0.90 5.94 -6.23
N CYS A 127 0.34 5.54 -6.05
CA CYS A 127 0.94 4.49 -6.88
C CYS A 127 0.54 3.12 -6.32
N VAL A 128 -0.04 2.29 -7.18
CA VAL A 128 -0.29 0.87 -6.89
C VAL A 128 0.73 0.06 -7.68
N TYR A 129 1.60 -0.66 -6.97
CA TYR A 129 2.61 -1.53 -7.54
C TYR A 129 2.14 -2.98 -7.45
N TYR A 130 2.20 -3.70 -8.57
CA TYR A 130 1.94 -5.14 -8.63
C TYR A 130 3.26 -5.86 -8.89
N LEU A 131 3.54 -6.83 -8.02
CA LEU A 131 4.78 -7.58 -7.98
C LEU A 131 4.45 -9.02 -8.34
N MET A 132 4.65 -9.36 -9.61
CA MET A 132 4.40 -10.71 -10.11
C MET A 132 5.58 -11.60 -9.71
N ASP A 133 5.33 -12.54 -8.80
CA ASP A 133 6.35 -13.46 -8.32
C ASP A 133 6.83 -14.39 -9.46
N GLN A 134 8.14 -14.54 -9.59
CA GLN A 134 8.80 -15.41 -10.58
C GLN A 134 9.66 -16.50 -9.93
N LYS A 135 9.26 -17.00 -8.76
CA LYS A 135 10.01 -18.00 -7.97
C LYS A 135 11.40 -17.48 -7.57
N GLU A 136 12.02 -18.16 -6.61
CA GLU A 136 13.38 -17.87 -6.11
C GLU A 136 13.57 -16.40 -5.67
N HIS A 137 14.18 -15.55 -6.50
CA HIS A 137 14.73 -14.26 -6.10
C HIS A 137 14.18 -13.04 -6.85
N TYR A 138 13.34 -13.23 -7.86
CA TYR A 138 12.90 -12.15 -8.75
C TYR A 138 11.39 -11.96 -8.78
N CYS A 139 10.97 -10.75 -9.15
CA CYS A 139 9.59 -10.43 -9.47
C CYS A 139 9.55 -9.44 -10.64
N TYR A 140 8.49 -9.48 -11.44
CA TYR A 140 8.22 -8.42 -12.40
C TYR A 140 7.42 -7.31 -11.73
N LEU A 141 7.83 -6.08 -11.97
CA LEU A 141 7.12 -4.89 -11.53
C LEU A 141 6.13 -4.45 -12.59
N GLY A 142 4.90 -4.17 -12.21
CA GLY A 142 4.14 -3.15 -12.91
C GLY A 142 3.52 -2.16 -11.93
N TYR A 143 2.99 -1.07 -12.47
CA TYR A 143 2.37 -0.03 -11.65
C TYR A 143 1.25 0.70 -12.39
N GLN A 144 0.28 1.15 -11.61
CA GLN A 144 -0.76 2.08 -12.02
C GLN A 144 -0.80 3.28 -11.08
N GLN A 145 -1.22 4.42 -11.62
CA GLN A 145 -1.48 5.63 -10.83
C GLN A 145 -2.98 5.79 -10.63
N LEU A 146 -3.38 5.80 -9.36
CA LEU A 146 -4.76 5.96 -8.96
C LEU A 146 -5.01 7.39 -8.50
N GLN A 147 -5.89 8.12 -9.19
CA GLN A 147 -6.33 9.43 -8.70
C GLN A 147 -7.35 9.26 -7.59
N ILE A 148 -7.11 9.90 -6.45
CA ILE A 148 -8.08 9.92 -5.36
C ILE A 148 -9.02 11.11 -5.53
N ASN A 149 -10.29 10.81 -5.73
CA ASN A 149 -11.39 11.75 -5.73
C ASN A 149 -11.50 12.51 -4.39
N ASP A 150 -11.70 13.82 -4.45
CA ASP A 150 -11.83 14.69 -3.28
C ASP A 150 -12.98 14.32 -2.35
N ASN A 151 -14.05 13.72 -2.87
CA ASN A 151 -15.15 13.23 -2.04
C ASN A 151 -14.70 12.10 -1.11
N ILE A 152 -13.86 11.19 -1.61
CA ILE A 152 -13.30 10.11 -0.80
C ILE A 152 -12.30 10.67 0.21
N LYS A 153 -11.45 11.62 -0.17
CA LYS A 153 -10.54 12.30 0.78
C LYS A 153 -11.32 12.92 1.93
N LYS A 154 -12.39 13.66 1.62
CA LYS A 154 -13.27 14.28 2.63
C LYS A 154 -13.93 13.25 3.53
N GLN A 155 -14.41 12.15 2.96
CA GLN A 155 -15.01 11.05 3.72
C GLN A 155 -13.99 10.46 4.71
N ILE A 156 -12.80 10.09 4.25
CA ILE A 156 -11.73 9.54 5.09
C ILE A 156 -11.38 10.49 6.24
N LEU A 157 -11.17 11.79 5.94
CA LEU A 157 -10.82 12.78 6.97
C LEU A 157 -11.95 12.97 7.99
N ASN A 158 -13.21 13.00 7.53
CA ASN A 158 -14.36 13.13 8.42
C ASN A 158 -14.50 11.91 9.34
N ASP A 159 -14.33 10.71 8.80
CA ASP A 159 -14.47 9.47 9.58
C ASP A 159 -13.35 9.35 10.64
N VAL A 160 -12.10 9.69 10.27
CA VAL A 160 -10.98 9.79 11.22
C VAL A 160 -11.27 10.83 12.31
N TYR A 161 -11.76 12.02 11.93
CA TYR A 161 -12.08 13.08 12.90
C TYR A 161 -13.15 12.64 13.90
N ILE A 162 -14.28 12.08 13.42
CA ILE A 162 -15.37 11.56 14.25
C ILE A 162 -14.83 10.54 15.25
N ARG A 163 -13.95 9.63 14.77
CA ARG A 163 -13.36 8.62 15.65
C ARG A 163 -12.47 9.22 16.71
N LEU A 164 -11.49 10.05 16.34
CA LEU A 164 -10.55 10.66 17.28
C LEU A 164 -11.29 11.44 18.38
N LYS A 165 -12.38 12.12 18.02
CA LYS A 165 -13.27 12.78 18.97
C LYS A 165 -13.98 11.80 19.90
N SER A 166 -14.48 10.66 19.39
CA SER A 166 -15.17 9.64 20.19
C SER A 166 -14.28 8.97 21.25
N VAL A 167 -12.96 8.95 21.05
CA VAL A 167 -11.99 8.36 21.99
C VAL A 167 -11.29 9.40 22.87
N GLY A 168 -11.70 10.68 22.79
CA GLY A 168 -11.16 11.77 23.62
C GLY A 168 -9.73 12.18 23.27
N ILE A 169 -9.26 11.91 22.05
CA ILE A 169 -7.97 12.40 21.55
C ILE A 169 -8.09 13.86 21.06
N LEU A 170 -9.26 14.23 20.51
CA LEU A 170 -9.64 15.57 20.05
C LEU A 170 -10.90 16.05 20.78
#